data_AF-A0AAV2VSE9-F1
#
_entry.id   AF-A0AAV2VSE9-F1
#
_cell.length_a   1.000
_cell.length_b   1.000
_cell.length_c   1.000
_cell.angle_alpha   90.00
_cell.angle_beta   90.00
_cell.angle_gamma   90.00
#
_symmetry.space_group_name_H-M   'P 1'
#
loop_
_entity.id
_entity.type
_entity.pdbx_description
1 polymer ?
#
loop_
_entity_poly.entity_id
_entity_poly.type
_entity_poly.pdbx_seq_one_letter_code
_entity_poly.pdbx_strand_id
1 'polypeptide(L)'
;MKKWLIVLASTGILSGCVFMKPTEAEPDFLKESPRYEVHGLEGWMPGRNIHFGGYAGEIEKGKISGVRDLYFSGPYLEEDDNREVLITHTDSIGNRLSLKYKQYCIIKGFRPPYDEDPKRESIKVTHDPNVGELEFKGKRWYLDQWVLDDRAGNQYRIDSRTIYLNDHIVAEFVMNHWTGGLSEADYVWLKTDASDESKLISAALITYLMTAEPLPCESRLD
;
A
#
# COMPACT_ATOMS: atom_id res chain seq x y z
N MET A 1 33.68 -53.35 -14.67
CA MET A 1 32.29 -52.98 -14.29
C MET A 1 32.24 -52.54 -12.83
N LYS A 2 32.50 -51.26 -12.50
CA LYS A 2 32.36 -50.76 -11.10
C LYS A 2 32.35 -49.24 -10.92
N LYS A 3 32.24 -48.45 -12.00
CA LYS A 3 32.30 -46.97 -11.93
C LYS A 3 31.05 -46.24 -12.43
N TRP A 4 30.05 -46.95 -12.94
CA TRP A 4 28.83 -46.35 -13.51
C TRP A 4 27.65 -46.24 -12.54
N LEU A 5 27.72 -46.88 -11.36
CA LEU A 5 26.63 -46.87 -10.37
C LEU A 5 26.67 -45.69 -9.40
N ILE A 6 27.78 -44.96 -9.33
CA ILE A 6 27.93 -43.85 -8.36
C ILE A 6 27.39 -42.52 -8.94
N VAL A 7 27.36 -42.37 -10.26
CA VAL A 7 26.91 -41.11 -10.90
C VAL A 7 25.39 -40.95 -10.89
N LEU A 8 24.63 -42.05 -10.82
CA LEU A 8 23.16 -42.01 -10.73
C LEU A 8 22.61 -41.78 -9.30
N ALA A 9 23.43 -42.00 -8.26
CA ALA A 9 23.03 -41.76 -6.88
C ALA A 9 23.27 -40.30 -6.44
N SER A 10 24.20 -39.59 -7.10
CA SER A 10 24.50 -38.18 -6.81
C SER A 10 23.58 -37.17 -7.52
N THR A 11 22.83 -37.58 -8.55
CA THR A 11 21.85 -36.72 -9.21
C THR A 11 20.44 -36.78 -8.60
N GLY A 12 20.14 -37.78 -7.76
CA GLY A 12 18.84 -37.90 -7.08
C GLY A 12 18.71 -37.07 -5.79
N ILE A 13 19.80 -36.52 -5.26
CA ILE A 13 19.80 -35.75 -3.99
C ILE A 13 19.67 -34.23 -4.25
N LEU A 14 19.89 -33.77 -5.49
CA LEU A 14 19.72 -32.36 -5.88
C LEU A 14 18.35 -32.05 -6.52
N SER A 15 17.49 -33.06 -6.70
CA SER A 15 16.10 -32.90 -7.15
C SER A 15 15.09 -32.94 -6.00
N GLY A 16 15.54 -32.69 -4.77
CA GLY A 16 14.63 -32.31 -3.69
C GLY A 16 14.12 -30.91 -3.98
N CYS A 17 13.12 -30.77 -4.87
CA CYS A 17 12.21 -29.64 -4.79
C CYS A 17 11.72 -29.65 -3.34
N VAL A 18 12.20 -28.71 -2.55
CA VAL A 18 11.70 -28.50 -1.20
C VAL A 18 10.24 -28.10 -1.41
N PHE A 19 9.34 -29.07 -1.39
CA PHE A 19 7.91 -28.85 -1.21
C PHE A 19 7.74 -28.37 0.24
N MET A 20 8.22 -27.15 0.52
CA MET A 20 7.73 -26.39 1.64
C MET A 20 6.22 -26.30 1.41
N LYS A 21 5.46 -26.86 2.35
CA LYS A 21 4.00 -26.76 2.31
C LYS A 21 3.67 -25.27 2.24
N PRO A 22 2.70 -24.86 1.40
CA PRO A 22 2.15 -23.53 1.45
C PRO A 22 1.88 -23.17 2.91
N THR A 23 2.48 -22.08 3.39
CA THR A 23 2.05 -21.51 4.67
C THR A 23 0.64 -21.00 4.45
N GLU A 24 -0.30 -21.30 5.35
CA GLU A 24 -1.59 -20.63 5.33
C GLU A 24 -1.40 -19.25 5.96
N ALA A 25 -1.84 -18.20 5.29
CA ALA A 25 -1.88 -16.88 5.91
C ALA A 25 -2.94 -16.90 7.03
N GLU A 26 -2.56 -16.45 8.21
CA GLU A 26 -3.45 -16.34 9.37
C GLU A 26 -3.41 -14.91 9.94
N PRO A 27 -4.54 -14.39 10.45
CA PRO A 27 -4.57 -13.14 11.17
C PRO A 27 -4.07 -13.34 12.61
N ASP A 28 -3.52 -12.28 13.21
CA ASP A 28 -3.04 -12.33 14.59
C ASP A 28 -4.23 -12.34 15.58
N PHE A 29 -5.33 -11.62 15.27
CA PHE A 29 -6.45 -11.39 16.20
C PHE A 29 -7.81 -11.90 15.70
N LEU A 30 -8.15 -11.70 14.42
CA LEU A 30 -9.45 -11.96 13.80
C LEU A 30 -9.57 -13.39 13.27
N LYS A 31 -9.16 -14.38 14.07
CA LYS A 31 -9.08 -15.80 13.65
C LYS A 31 -10.42 -16.43 13.27
N GLU A 32 -11.52 -15.89 13.80
CA GLU A 32 -12.89 -16.33 13.51
C GLU A 32 -13.54 -15.57 12.35
N SER A 33 -12.86 -14.53 11.83
CA SER A 33 -13.37 -13.75 10.70
C SER A 33 -13.08 -14.45 9.38
N PRO A 34 -13.94 -14.26 8.35
CA PRO A 34 -13.69 -14.81 7.03
C PRO A 34 -12.42 -14.22 6.42
N ARG A 35 -11.62 -15.08 5.77
CA ARG A 35 -10.48 -14.70 4.94
C ARG A 35 -10.95 -14.40 3.53
N TYR A 36 -10.52 -13.26 2.99
CA TYR A 36 -10.73 -12.89 1.59
C TYR A 36 -9.38 -12.76 0.89
N GLU A 37 -9.24 -13.40 -0.27
CA GLU A 37 -8.11 -13.16 -1.18
C GLU A 37 -8.36 -11.88 -1.96
N VAL A 38 -7.30 -11.11 -2.16
CA VAL A 38 -7.33 -9.83 -2.87
C VAL A 38 -6.85 -10.06 -4.30
N HIS A 39 -7.55 -9.41 -5.23
CA HIS A 39 -7.26 -9.49 -6.65
C HIS A 39 -7.19 -8.10 -7.26
N GLY A 40 -6.50 -7.99 -8.40
CA GLY A 40 -6.40 -6.76 -9.19
C GLY A 40 -5.18 -5.89 -8.89
N LEU A 41 -4.25 -6.39 -8.06
CA LEU A 41 -2.93 -5.80 -7.86
C LEU A 41 -1.96 -6.12 -9.00
N GLU A 42 -2.22 -7.20 -9.74
CA GLU A 42 -1.46 -7.61 -10.92
C GLU A 42 -2.32 -7.58 -12.20
N GLY A 43 -1.68 -7.56 -13.38
CA GLY A 43 -2.33 -7.66 -14.68
C GLY A 43 -2.11 -6.45 -15.60
N TRP A 44 -3.02 -6.23 -16.54
CA TRP A 44 -2.91 -5.16 -17.57
C TRP A 44 -3.20 -3.76 -17.03
N MET A 45 -3.87 -3.66 -15.88
CA MET A 45 -4.16 -2.44 -15.13
C MET A 45 -3.98 -2.67 -13.62
N PRO A 46 -2.74 -2.88 -13.17
CA PRO A 46 -2.46 -3.21 -11.78
C PRO A 46 -2.86 -2.05 -10.86
N GLY A 47 -3.54 -2.36 -9.76
CA GLY A 47 -3.92 -1.38 -8.74
C GLY A 47 -4.97 -0.36 -9.19
N ARG A 48 -5.65 -0.56 -10.34
CA ARG A 48 -6.77 0.28 -10.78
C ARG A 48 -8.12 -0.23 -10.28
N ASN A 49 -8.29 -1.54 -10.21
CA ASN A 49 -9.49 -2.18 -9.70
C ASN A 49 -9.04 -3.25 -8.71
N ILE A 50 -9.34 -3.07 -7.42
CA ILE A 50 -8.99 -4.04 -6.39
C ILE A 50 -10.29 -4.63 -5.85
N HIS A 51 -10.35 -5.95 -5.70
CA HIS A 51 -11.53 -6.59 -5.12
C HIS A 51 -11.17 -7.73 -4.19
N PHE A 52 -12.00 -7.92 -3.16
CA PHE A 52 -11.90 -9.02 -2.20
C PHE A 52 -13.27 -9.24 -1.55
N GLY A 53 -13.71 -10.49 -1.42
CA GLY A 53 -15.04 -10.79 -0.89
C GLY A 53 -16.16 -10.08 -1.67
N GLY A 54 -17.02 -9.34 -0.96
CA GLY A 54 -18.09 -8.51 -1.54
C GLY A 54 -17.69 -7.06 -1.81
N TYR A 55 -16.40 -6.73 -1.78
CA TYR A 55 -15.86 -5.38 -1.77
C TYR A 55 -15.07 -5.13 -3.06
N ALA A 56 -15.33 -4.00 -3.72
CA ALA A 56 -14.62 -3.59 -4.93
C ALA A 56 -14.24 -2.09 -4.87
N GLY A 57 -12.96 -1.79 -5.05
CA GLY A 57 -12.39 -0.46 -5.13
C GLY A 57 -11.93 -0.12 -6.53
N GLU A 58 -12.37 1.02 -7.04
CA GLU A 58 -11.89 1.64 -8.28
C GLU A 58 -10.98 2.82 -7.93
N ILE A 59 -9.78 2.85 -8.51
CA ILE A 59 -8.72 3.79 -8.17
C ILE A 59 -8.41 4.67 -9.39
N GLU A 60 -8.55 5.97 -9.22
CA GLU A 60 -8.23 6.98 -10.21
C GLU A 60 -7.09 7.86 -9.70
N LYS A 61 -5.93 7.78 -10.38
CA LYS A 61 -4.76 8.62 -10.10
C LYS A 61 -4.76 9.80 -11.07
N GLY A 62 -4.79 11.02 -10.56
CA GLY A 62 -4.72 12.25 -11.33
C GLY A 62 -3.35 12.47 -11.97
N LYS A 63 -3.23 13.54 -12.76
CA LYS A 63 -1.93 13.98 -13.30
C LYS A 63 -1.01 14.40 -12.15
N ILE A 64 0.27 14.11 -12.29
CA ILE A 64 1.30 14.67 -11.43
C ILE A 64 1.43 16.16 -11.78
N SER A 65 1.36 17.01 -10.77
CA SER A 65 1.59 18.43 -10.86
C SER A 65 2.60 18.83 -9.79
N GLY A 66 3.55 19.68 -10.15
CA GLY A 66 4.55 20.15 -9.21
C GLY A 66 5.05 21.55 -9.51
N VAL A 67 5.54 22.21 -8.47
CA VAL A 67 6.26 23.48 -8.58
C VAL A 67 7.74 23.14 -8.60
N ARG A 68 8.38 23.40 -9.74
CA ARG A 68 9.83 23.26 -9.89
C ARG A 68 10.43 24.63 -9.70
N ASP A 69 10.64 25.00 -8.45
CA ASP A 69 11.45 26.16 -8.13
C ASP A 69 12.92 25.76 -8.23
N LEU A 70 13.37 25.59 -9.48
CA LEU A 70 14.78 25.66 -9.82
C LEU A 70 15.22 27.13 -9.61
N TYR A 71 15.36 27.54 -8.35
CA TYR A 71 16.10 28.75 -8.02
C TYR A 71 17.56 28.51 -8.43
N PHE A 72 17.90 28.89 -9.66
CA PHE A 72 19.29 29.08 -10.09
C PHE A 72 19.97 30.27 -9.39
N SER A 73 19.48 30.66 -8.21
CA SER A 73 20.05 31.68 -7.33
C SER A 73 20.50 31.01 -6.02
N GLY A 74 21.50 30.14 -6.11
CA GLY A 74 22.18 29.59 -4.94
C GLY A 74 22.22 28.06 -4.88
N PRO A 75 22.65 27.51 -3.73
CA PRO A 75 22.96 26.10 -3.59
C PRO A 75 21.78 25.23 -3.20
N TYR A 76 20.53 25.63 -3.43
CA TYR A 76 19.35 24.89 -2.95
C TYR A 76 18.54 24.32 -4.12
N LEU A 77 18.18 23.06 -4.02
CA LEU A 77 17.26 22.37 -4.92
C LEU A 77 15.98 22.05 -4.15
N GLU A 78 14.83 22.49 -4.65
CA GLU A 78 13.51 22.12 -4.12
C GLU A 78 12.63 21.61 -5.28
N GLU A 79 12.11 20.39 -5.13
CA GLU A 79 11.11 19.80 -6.00
C GLU A 79 9.92 19.41 -5.13
N ASP A 80 8.72 19.86 -5.51
CA ASP A 80 7.46 19.50 -4.86
C ASP A 80 6.50 19.01 -5.92
N ASP A 81 6.36 17.70 -6.02
CA ASP A 81 5.41 17.01 -6.89
C ASP A 81 4.26 16.44 -6.06
N ASN A 82 3.05 16.57 -6.60
CA ASN A 82 1.86 15.98 -6.01
C ASN A 82 0.90 15.43 -7.06
N ARG A 83 0.00 14.54 -6.63
CA ARG A 83 -1.14 14.09 -7.43
C ARG A 83 -2.34 13.86 -6.53
N GLU A 84 -3.53 14.10 -7.05
CA GLU A 84 -4.77 13.67 -6.41
C GLU A 84 -5.04 12.20 -6.74
N VAL A 85 -5.55 11.45 -5.77
CA VAL A 85 -6.01 10.08 -5.94
C VAL A 85 -7.44 9.97 -5.39
N LEU A 86 -8.31 9.33 -6.17
CA LEU A 86 -9.67 9.01 -5.79
C LEU A 86 -9.83 7.50 -5.74
N ILE A 87 -10.31 6.99 -4.60
CA ILE A 87 -10.71 5.61 -4.42
C ILE A 87 -12.23 5.61 -4.25
N THR A 88 -12.94 4.98 -5.17
CA THR A 88 -14.39 4.73 -5.05
C THR A 88 -14.59 3.28 -4.68
N HIS A 89 -15.16 3.04 -3.51
CA HIS A 89 -15.33 1.70 -2.97
C HIS A 89 -16.81 1.34 -2.89
N THR A 90 -17.17 0.16 -3.40
CA THR A 90 -18.54 -0.38 -3.43
C THR A 90 -18.61 -1.69 -2.64
N ASP A 91 -19.71 -1.93 -1.91
CA ASP A 91 -20.00 -3.21 -1.25
C ASP A 91 -20.96 -4.11 -2.08
N SER A 92 -21.26 -5.30 -1.57
CA SER A 92 -22.07 -6.31 -2.26
C SER A 92 -23.53 -5.92 -2.45
N ILE A 93 -24.01 -4.89 -1.76
CA ILE A 93 -25.38 -4.38 -1.85
C ILE A 93 -25.46 -3.02 -2.56
N GLY A 94 -24.32 -2.51 -3.06
CA GLY A 94 -24.24 -1.30 -3.86
C GLY A 94 -24.06 0.01 -3.07
N ASN A 95 -23.79 -0.05 -1.76
CA ASN A 95 -23.37 1.16 -1.04
C ASN A 95 -22.00 1.61 -1.57
N ARG A 96 -21.82 2.92 -1.66
CA ARG A 96 -20.59 3.54 -2.15
C ARG A 96 -20.02 4.50 -1.13
N LEU A 97 -18.69 4.51 -1.04
CA LEU A 97 -17.93 5.56 -0.39
C LEU A 97 -16.80 6.03 -1.32
N SER A 98 -16.37 7.27 -1.14
CA SER A 98 -15.25 7.83 -1.88
C SER A 98 -14.21 8.38 -0.92
N LEU A 99 -12.97 7.96 -1.08
CA LEU A 99 -11.79 8.52 -0.41
C LEU A 99 -10.97 9.30 -1.44
N LYS A 100 -10.84 10.61 -1.24
CA LYS A 100 -9.99 11.48 -2.04
C LYS A 100 -8.80 11.92 -1.20
N TYR A 101 -7.58 11.70 -1.69
CA TYR A 101 -6.36 12.13 -0.99
C TYR A 101 -5.31 12.69 -1.95
N LYS A 102 -4.36 13.43 -1.41
CA LYS A 102 -3.19 13.91 -2.13
C LYS A 102 -1.97 13.11 -1.74
N GLN A 103 -1.22 12.67 -2.74
CA GLN A 103 0.12 12.12 -2.55
C GLN A 103 1.14 13.22 -2.85
N TYR A 104 2.23 13.22 -2.09
CA TYR A 104 3.31 14.20 -2.21
C TYR A 104 4.68 13.52 -2.38
N CYS A 105 5.59 14.18 -3.08
CA CYS A 105 7.01 13.91 -3.09
C CYS A 105 7.76 15.24 -3.03
N ILE A 106 8.56 15.45 -1.98
CA ILE A 106 9.33 16.67 -1.78
C ILE A 106 10.83 16.34 -1.68
N ILE A 107 11.63 16.85 -2.60
CA ILE A 107 13.09 16.79 -2.51
C ILE A 107 13.61 18.14 -2.04
N LYS A 108 14.42 18.13 -0.98
CA LYS A 108 15.23 19.28 -0.56
C LYS A 108 16.70 18.90 -0.57
N GLY A 109 17.47 19.53 -1.46
CA GLY A 109 18.88 19.27 -1.65
C GLY A 109 19.73 20.52 -1.50
N PHE A 110 20.98 20.35 -1.06
CA PHE A 110 22.00 21.38 -1.10
C PHE A 110 23.08 21.01 -2.14
N ARG A 111 23.33 21.89 -3.10
CA ARG A 111 24.39 21.78 -4.10
C ARG A 111 25.35 22.95 -3.93
N PRO A 112 26.52 22.78 -3.31
CA PRO A 112 27.46 23.88 -3.10
C PRO A 112 27.81 24.60 -4.42
N PRO A 113 27.92 25.94 -4.43
CA PRO A 113 28.22 26.69 -5.64
C PRO A 113 29.74 26.69 -5.91
N TYR A 114 30.15 26.02 -6.98
CA TYR A 114 31.50 25.97 -7.57
C TYR A 114 32.66 25.35 -6.75
N ASP A 115 33.16 24.25 -7.33
CA ASP A 115 34.49 23.60 -7.34
C ASP A 115 35.11 22.88 -6.12
N GLU A 116 35.74 21.74 -6.49
CA GLU A 116 36.68 20.84 -5.80
C GLU A 116 36.11 19.69 -4.96
N ASP A 117 35.96 18.55 -5.63
CA ASP A 117 35.48 17.23 -5.16
C ASP A 117 33.95 17.15 -5.06
N PRO A 118 33.26 16.56 -6.06
CA PRO A 118 31.80 16.42 -6.06
C PRO A 118 31.38 15.30 -5.09
N LYS A 119 31.74 15.45 -3.82
CA LYS A 119 31.10 14.70 -2.75
C LYS A 119 29.71 15.28 -2.64
N ARG A 120 28.78 14.68 -3.39
CA ARG A 120 27.34 14.91 -3.33
C ARG A 120 26.93 14.86 -1.86
N GLU A 121 26.85 16.00 -1.18
CA GLU A 121 26.30 16.06 0.17
C GLU A 121 24.80 15.80 0.11
N SER A 122 24.33 15.09 1.14
CA SER A 122 23.07 14.35 1.19
C SER A 122 21.85 15.14 0.69
N ILE A 123 21.17 14.61 -0.32
CA ILE A 123 19.81 15.00 -0.67
C ILE A 123 18.87 14.44 0.41
N LYS A 124 18.09 15.29 1.07
CA LYS A 124 17.03 14.83 1.96
C LYS A 124 15.74 14.75 1.15
N VAL A 125 15.32 13.53 0.83
CA VAL A 125 14.01 13.28 0.25
C VAL A 125 13.02 13.12 1.41
N THR A 126 12.02 13.99 1.48
CA THR A 126 10.93 13.92 2.46
C THR A 126 9.62 13.66 1.73
N HIS A 127 8.86 12.68 2.21
CA HIS A 127 7.50 12.46 1.74
C HIS A 127 6.58 13.08 2.79
N ASP A 128 5.82 14.11 2.40
CA ASP A 128 4.77 14.66 3.25
C ASP A 128 3.62 13.63 3.41
N PRO A 129 2.89 13.66 4.54
CA PRO A 129 1.81 12.73 4.78
C PRO A 129 0.72 12.86 3.71
N ASN A 130 0.12 11.73 3.33
CA ASN A 130 -1.05 11.73 2.47
C ASN A 130 -2.22 12.35 3.24
N VAL A 131 -2.75 13.48 2.77
CA VAL A 131 -3.90 14.16 3.40
C VAL A 131 -5.12 14.05 2.49
N GLY A 132 -6.28 13.75 3.07
CA GLY A 132 -7.49 13.52 2.30
C GLY A 132 -8.80 13.61 3.08
N GLU A 133 -9.88 13.29 2.39
CA GLU A 133 -11.23 13.25 2.92
C GLU A 133 -11.96 12.01 2.39
N LEU A 134 -12.68 11.32 3.27
CA LEU A 134 -13.62 10.26 2.93
C LEU A 134 -15.03 10.72 3.24
N GLU A 135 -15.93 10.58 2.27
CA GLU A 135 -17.36 10.88 2.46
C GLU A 135 -18.19 9.59 2.40
N PHE A 136 -19.03 9.39 3.41
CA PHE A 136 -19.99 8.29 3.46
C PHE A 136 -21.28 8.70 4.14
N LYS A 137 -22.42 8.56 3.44
CA LYS A 137 -23.76 8.88 3.96
C LYS A 137 -23.87 10.27 4.62
N GLY A 138 -23.17 11.26 4.06
CA GLY A 138 -23.15 12.65 4.57
C GLY A 138 -22.25 12.87 5.79
N LYS A 139 -21.54 11.85 6.28
CA LYS A 139 -20.45 11.99 7.25
C LYS A 139 -19.14 12.18 6.50
N ARG A 140 -18.29 13.06 7.04
CA ARG A 140 -16.95 13.32 6.54
C ARG A 140 -15.92 12.82 7.51
N TRP A 141 -14.91 12.18 6.97
CA TRP A 141 -13.74 11.70 7.69
C TRP A 141 -12.50 12.32 7.08
N TYR A 142 -11.53 12.70 7.91
CA TYR A 142 -10.31 13.37 7.51
C TYR A 142 -9.14 12.39 7.61
N LEU A 143 -8.47 12.17 6.49
CA LEU A 143 -7.29 11.30 6.41
C LEU A 143 -6.04 12.14 6.63
N ASP A 144 -5.21 11.72 7.57
CA ASP A 144 -3.83 12.15 7.73
C ASP A 144 -2.93 10.92 7.86
N GLN A 145 -2.26 10.59 6.75
CA GLN A 145 -1.35 9.46 6.57
C GLN A 145 -1.99 8.10 6.89
N TRP A 146 -1.98 7.71 8.16
CA TRP A 146 -2.43 6.42 8.69
C TRP A 146 -3.65 6.54 9.61
N VAL A 147 -4.19 7.74 9.76
CA VAL A 147 -5.29 8.05 10.67
C VAL A 147 -6.45 8.66 9.89
N LEU A 148 -7.65 8.15 10.11
CA LEU A 148 -8.88 8.67 9.53
C LEU A 148 -9.87 8.99 10.66
N ASP A 149 -10.15 10.28 10.93
CA ASP A 149 -11.04 10.71 12.03
C ASP A 149 -12.25 11.52 11.55
N ASP A 150 -13.35 11.48 12.32
CA ASP A 150 -14.58 12.21 12.00
C ASP A 150 -14.72 13.55 12.75
N ARG A 151 -13.68 13.98 13.49
CA ARG A 151 -13.68 15.12 14.42
C ARG A 151 -14.77 15.11 15.51
N ALA A 152 -15.60 14.08 15.56
CA ALA A 152 -16.58 13.84 16.62
C ALA A 152 -16.04 12.86 17.69
N GLY A 153 -14.83 12.33 17.46
CA GLY A 153 -14.10 11.48 18.40
C GLY A 153 -13.95 10.04 17.93
N ASN A 154 -14.47 9.67 16.76
CA ASN A 154 -14.19 8.37 16.16
C ASN A 154 -12.95 8.44 15.27
N GLN A 155 -12.09 7.44 15.38
CA GLN A 155 -10.84 7.37 14.67
C GLN A 155 -10.58 5.95 14.19
N TYR A 156 -10.31 5.82 12.89
CA TYR A 156 -9.61 4.67 12.35
C TYR A 156 -8.11 4.91 12.38
N ARG A 157 -7.34 3.92 12.83
CA ARG A 157 -5.87 3.95 12.80
C ARG A 157 -5.36 2.71 12.09
N ILE A 158 -4.45 2.92 11.15
CA ILE A 158 -3.77 1.87 10.41
C ILE A 158 -2.41 1.61 11.06
N ASP A 159 -2.06 0.34 11.24
CA ASP A 159 -0.80 -0.08 11.83
C ASP A 159 -0.36 -1.41 11.22
N SER A 160 0.81 -1.46 10.58
CA SER A 160 1.51 -2.59 9.95
C SER A 160 0.68 -3.65 9.20
N ARG A 161 -0.28 -4.32 9.85
CA ARG A 161 -1.19 -5.36 9.33
C ARG A 161 -2.61 -5.30 9.89
N THR A 162 -2.98 -4.21 10.57
CA THR A 162 -4.21 -4.10 11.34
C THR A 162 -4.84 -2.72 11.20
N ILE A 163 -6.17 -2.66 11.21
CA ILE A 163 -6.95 -1.43 11.30
C ILE A 163 -7.74 -1.46 12.60
N TYR A 164 -7.62 -0.38 13.35
CA TYR A 164 -8.33 -0.14 14.60
C TYR A 164 -9.41 0.91 14.39
N LEU A 165 -10.55 0.77 15.05
CA LEU A 165 -11.55 1.81 15.28
C LEU A 165 -11.62 2.06 16.78
N ASN A 166 -11.19 3.24 17.25
CA ASN A 166 -11.13 3.59 18.67
C ASN A 166 -10.50 2.47 19.52
N ASP A 167 -9.31 2.01 19.13
CA ASP A 167 -8.55 0.91 19.77
C ASP A 167 -9.12 -0.51 19.62
N HIS A 168 -10.28 -0.68 18.97
CA HIS A 168 -10.81 -1.99 18.64
C HIS A 168 -10.39 -2.44 17.25
N ILE A 169 -9.85 -3.64 17.13
CA ILE A 169 -9.50 -4.23 15.83
C ILE A 169 -10.77 -4.45 15.01
N VAL A 170 -10.79 -3.92 13.79
CA VAL A 170 -11.90 -4.03 12.83
C VAL A 170 -11.49 -4.71 11.52
N ALA A 171 -10.20 -4.71 11.19
CA ALA A 171 -9.68 -5.46 10.07
C ALA A 171 -8.21 -5.85 10.28
N GLU A 172 -7.80 -6.92 9.59
CA GLU A 172 -6.41 -7.34 9.44
C GLU A 172 -6.11 -7.69 7.99
N PHE A 173 -4.85 -7.58 7.61
CA PHE A 173 -4.40 -7.88 6.26
C PHE A 173 -2.98 -8.41 6.25
N VAL A 174 -2.68 -9.27 5.28
CA VAL A 174 -1.34 -9.79 5.00
C VAL A 174 -1.06 -9.55 3.53
N MET A 175 0.05 -8.86 3.24
CA MET A 175 0.50 -8.58 1.88
C MET A 175 1.66 -9.51 1.48
N ASN A 176 1.75 -9.84 0.20
CA ASN A 176 2.79 -10.66 -0.44
C ASN A 176 3.02 -11.99 0.29
N HIS A 177 1.93 -12.64 0.71
CA HIS A 177 2.02 -13.92 1.42
C HIS A 177 2.43 -15.01 0.45
N TRP A 178 3.57 -15.65 0.70
CA TRP A 178 4.06 -16.74 -0.13
C TRP A 178 3.14 -17.97 -0.03
N THR A 179 2.58 -18.38 -1.17
CA THR A 179 1.65 -19.52 -1.28
C THR A 179 2.29 -20.77 -1.88
N GLY A 180 3.59 -20.73 -2.19
CA GLY A 180 4.32 -21.84 -2.79
C GLY A 180 4.89 -21.49 -4.17
N GLY A 181 6.03 -22.08 -4.54
CA GLY A 181 6.67 -21.81 -5.82
C GLY A 181 7.08 -20.34 -5.97
N LEU A 182 6.66 -19.71 -7.08
CA LEU A 182 6.86 -18.28 -7.39
C LEU A 182 5.57 -17.46 -7.21
N SER A 183 4.64 -17.95 -6.38
CA SER A 183 3.32 -17.35 -6.19
C SER A 183 3.20 -16.69 -4.83
N GLU A 184 2.64 -15.49 -4.83
CA GLU A 184 2.30 -14.71 -3.65
C GLU A 184 0.82 -14.33 -3.74
N ALA A 185 0.19 -14.08 -2.60
CA ALA A 185 -1.20 -13.65 -2.51
C ALA A 185 -1.39 -12.68 -1.35
N ASP A 186 -2.37 -11.81 -1.50
CA ASP A 186 -2.76 -10.83 -0.50
C ASP A 186 -4.08 -11.26 0.15
N TYR A 187 -4.16 -11.16 1.48
CA TYR A 187 -5.30 -11.61 2.25
C TYR A 187 -5.82 -10.55 3.20
N VAL A 188 -7.15 -10.52 3.37
CA VAL A 188 -7.87 -9.57 4.21
C VAL A 188 -8.85 -10.31 5.12
N TRP A 189 -8.95 -9.86 6.36
CA TRP A 189 -9.95 -10.27 7.34
C TRP A 189 -10.72 -9.05 7.81
N LEU A 190 -12.04 -9.09 7.72
CA LEU A 190 -12.92 -8.04 8.23
C LEU A 190 -13.70 -8.60 9.41
N LYS A 191 -13.73 -7.87 10.52
CA LYS A 191 -14.41 -8.30 11.75
C LYS A 191 -15.90 -8.54 11.50
N THR A 192 -16.37 -9.76 11.78
CA THR A 192 -17.72 -10.22 11.40
C THR A 192 -18.85 -9.43 12.05
N ASP A 193 -18.70 -9.05 13.31
CA ASP A 193 -19.68 -8.28 14.11
C ASP A 193 -19.53 -6.74 13.97
N ALA A 194 -18.57 -6.27 13.17
CA ALA A 194 -18.48 -4.85 12.84
C ALA A 194 -19.68 -4.40 11.98
N SER A 195 -20.06 -3.13 12.12
CA SER A 195 -21.13 -2.53 11.31
C SER A 195 -20.75 -2.49 9.82
N ASP A 196 -21.76 -2.45 8.95
CA ASP A 196 -21.53 -2.36 7.49
C ASP A 196 -20.73 -1.11 7.10
N GLU A 197 -20.97 0.01 7.80
CA GLU A 197 -20.17 1.24 7.67
C GLU A 197 -18.69 0.97 8.01
N SER A 198 -18.42 0.29 9.12
CA SER A 198 -17.06 0.02 9.55
C SER A 198 -16.32 -0.95 8.62
N LYS A 199 -17.01 -1.98 8.12
CA LYS A 199 -16.45 -2.90 7.14
C LYS A 199 -16.13 -2.20 5.83
N LEU A 200 -17.02 -1.34 5.33
CA LEU A 200 -16.82 -0.62 4.08
C LEU A 200 -15.69 0.42 4.18
N ILE A 201 -15.63 1.18 5.29
CA ILE A 201 -14.51 2.11 5.55
C ILE A 201 -13.19 1.33 5.66
N SER A 202 -13.16 0.22 6.41
CA SER A 202 -11.96 -0.61 6.53
C SER A 202 -11.51 -1.16 5.19
N ALA A 203 -12.44 -1.62 4.34
CA ALA A 203 -12.13 -2.10 2.99
C ALA A 203 -11.52 -1.00 2.10
N ALA A 204 -12.04 0.22 2.18
CA ALA A 204 -11.48 1.36 1.48
C ALA A 204 -10.08 1.75 2.00
N LEU A 205 -9.85 1.69 3.32
CA LEU A 205 -8.53 1.95 3.92
C LEU A 205 -7.51 0.87 3.53
N ILE A 206 -7.91 -0.39 3.41
CA ILE A 206 -7.05 -1.47 2.88
C ILE A 206 -6.69 -1.19 1.42
N THR A 207 -7.68 -0.80 0.60
CA THR A 207 -7.44 -0.41 -0.80
C THR A 207 -6.48 0.78 -0.89
N TYR A 208 -6.64 1.76 0.00
CA TYR A 208 -5.70 2.88 0.14
C TYR A 208 -4.28 2.38 0.44
N LEU A 209 -4.11 1.47 1.41
CA LEU A 209 -2.79 0.93 1.75
C LEU A 209 -2.12 0.21 0.58
N MET A 210 -2.90 -0.59 -0.15
CA MET A 210 -2.41 -1.37 -1.28
C MET A 210 -2.03 -0.51 -2.50
N THR A 211 -2.56 0.72 -2.59
CA THR A 211 -2.35 1.62 -3.73
C THR A 211 -1.57 2.88 -3.40
N ALA A 212 -1.29 3.10 -2.11
CA ALA A 212 -0.49 4.20 -1.58
C ALA A 212 0.99 3.99 -1.92
N GLU A 213 1.32 4.11 -3.19
CA GLU A 213 2.70 4.16 -3.65
C GLU A 213 3.20 5.60 -3.49
N PRO A 214 4.42 5.81 -2.95
CA PRO A 214 5.02 7.14 -2.95
C PRO A 214 5.16 7.63 -4.40
N LEU A 215 4.87 8.91 -4.60
CA LEU A 215 5.15 9.56 -5.88
C LEU A 215 6.66 9.49 -6.15
N PRO A 216 7.09 9.02 -7.32
CA PRO A 216 8.50 9.15 -7.69
C PRO A 216 8.76 10.63 -8.02
N CYS A 217 9.66 11.26 -7.27
CA CYS A 217 10.23 12.54 -7.70
C CYS A 217 11.12 12.30 -8.95
N GLU A 218 11.08 13.21 -9.91
CA GLU A 218 11.84 13.10 -11.16
C GLU A 218 13.35 13.27 -10.92
N SER A 219 13.79 14.10 -9.98
CA SER A 219 15.21 14.26 -9.66
C SER A 219 15.77 13.16 -8.74
N ARG A 220 15.64 11.90 -9.17
CA ARG A 220 16.61 10.88 -8.74
C ARG A 220 17.90 11.15 -9.50
N LEU A 221 18.80 11.93 -8.89
CA LEU A 221 20.12 12.25 -9.45
C LEU A 221 20.88 10.96 -9.82
N ASP A 222 20.89 10.63 -11.10
CA ASP A 222 21.98 9.90 -11.74
C ASP A 222 23.31 10.65 -11.51
#